data_AF-M6WCY8-F1
#
_entry.id   AF-M6WCY8-F1
#
_cell.length_a   1.000
_cell.length_b   1.000
_cell.length_c   1.000
_cell.angle_alpha   90.00
_cell.angle_beta   90.00
_cell.angle_gamma   90.00
#
_symmetry.space_group_name_H-M   'P 1'
#
loop_
_entity.id
_entity.type
_entity.pdbx_description
1 polymer ?
#
loop_
_entity_poly.entity_id
_entity_poly.type
_entity_poly.pdbx_seq_one_letter_code
_entity_poly.pdbx_strand_id
1 'polypeptide(L)' 'MFSFLEIDLFKIQKIDTSCLQILLSFKKEAQRINADVRFVNHSHGVTKLIDFYGLSWLLNDDSKLSKSVQFEVGKD' A
#
# COMPACT_ATOMS: atom_id res chain seq x y z
N MET A 1 -0.40 -1.68 -22.23
CA MET A 1 0.75 -2.08 -21.40
C MET A 1 0.49 -1.54 -20.01
N PHE A 2 0.18 -2.41 -19.04
CA PHE A 2 0.03 -1.96 -17.66
C PHE A 2 1.43 -1.58 -17.15
N SER A 3 1.66 -0.30 -16.95
CA SER A 3 2.92 0.19 -16.39
C SER A 3 2.82 0.01 -14.88
N PHE A 4 3.64 -0.88 -14.33
CA PHE A 4 3.75 -1.05 -12.88
C PHE A 4 4.96 -0.26 -12.38
N LEU A 5 4.84 0.37 -11.21
CA LEU A 5 5.91 1.11 -10.55
C LEU A 5 6.27 0.42 -9.24
N GLU A 6 7.52 0.00 -9.13
CA GLU A 6 8.07 -0.54 -7.89
C GLU A 6 8.83 0.54 -7.14
N ILE A 7 8.56 0.67 -5.83
CA ILE A 7 9.29 1.52 -4.91
C ILE A 7 10.12 0.63 -4.01
N ASP A 8 11.44 0.70 -4.18
CA ASP A 8 12.41 -0.09 -3.41
C ASP A 8 12.70 0.54 -2.04
N LEU A 9 12.50 -0.25 -0.99
CA LEU A 9 12.72 0.13 0.41
C LEU A 9 13.96 -0.54 1.04
N PHE A 10 14.85 -1.16 0.25
CA PHE A 10 15.98 -1.99 0.73
C PHE A 10 16.82 -1.35 1.85
N LYS A 11 17.08 -0.04 1.79
CA LYS A 11 17.89 0.68 2.80
C LYS A 11 17.08 1.35 3.90
N ILE A 12 15.75 1.23 3.89
CA ILE A 12 14.86 1.86 4.86
C ILE A 12 14.61 0.90 6.04
N GLN A 13 15.23 1.20 7.17
CA GLN A 13 15.15 0.36 8.38
C GLN A 13 13.95 0.69 9.28
N LYS A 14 13.52 1.95 9.25
CA LYS A 14 12.41 2.49 10.05
C LYS A 14 11.74 3.60 9.26
N ILE A 15 10.45 3.75 9.48
CA ILE A 15 9.66 4.89 9.02
C ILE A 15 8.88 5.42 10.22
N ASP A 16 8.48 6.69 10.17
CA ASP A 16 7.56 7.27 11.13
C ASP A 16 6.14 7.31 10.56
N THR A 17 5.21 7.89 11.32
CA THR A 17 3.82 8.03 10.89
C THR A 17 3.67 8.93 9.67
N SER A 18 4.54 9.94 9.49
CA SER A 18 4.48 10.84 8.33
C SER A 18 4.81 10.10 7.04
N CYS A 19 5.85 9.27 7.07
CA CYS A 19 6.22 8.42 5.94
C CYS A 19 5.12 7.40 5.63
N LEU A 20 4.53 6.75 6.65
CA LEU A 20 3.38 5.86 6.47
C LEU A 20 2.19 6.56 5.77
N GLN A 21 1.86 7.79 6.18
CA GLN A 21 0.79 8.56 5.53
C GLN A 21 1.09 8.88 4.06
N ILE A 22 2.37 9.12 3.73
CA ILE A 22 2.80 9.32 2.34
C ILE A 22 2.61 8.02 1.54
N LEU A 23 3.02 6.87 2.07
CA LEU A 23 2.84 5.57 1.39
C LEU A 23 1.35 5.27 1.12
N LEU A 24 0.48 5.54 2.10
CA LEU A 24 -0.97 5.39 1.97
C LEU A 24 -1.54 6.32 0.90
N SER A 25 -1.16 7.60 0.93
CA SER A 25 -1.62 8.60 -0.04
C SER A 25 -1.16 8.24 -1.45
N PHE A 26 0.06 7.73 -1.58
CA PHE A 26 0.63 7.29 -2.85
C PHE A 26 -0.13 6.09 -3.44
N LYS A 27 -0.41 5.06 -2.62
CA LYS A 27 -1.21 3.89 -3.05
C LYS A 27 -2.64 4.31 -3.46
N LYS A 28 -3.26 5.24 -2.73
CA LYS A 28 -4.57 5.82 -3.08
C LYS A 28 -4.56 6.56 -4.41
N GLU A 29 -3.52 7.35 -4.67
CA GLU A 29 -3.35 8.07 -5.93
C GLU A 29 -3.13 7.12 -7.11
N ALA A 30 -2.30 6.08 -6.93
CA ALA A 30 -2.10 5.03 -7.92
C ALA A 30 -3.43 4.35 -8.30
N GLN A 31 -4.26 4.02 -7.30
CA GLN A 31 -5.61 3.48 -7.53
C GLN A 31 -6.50 4.46 -8.31
N ARG A 32 -6.46 5.77 -7.98
CA ARG A 32 -7.24 6.81 -8.67
C ARG A 32 -6.94 6.88 -10.17
N ILE A 33 -5.69 6.63 -10.57
CA ILE A 33 -5.25 6.68 -11.97
C ILE A 33 -5.16 5.30 -12.64
N ASN A 34 -5.61 4.23 -11.98
CA ASN A 34 -5.48 2.84 -12.42
C ASN A 34 -4.02 2.42 -12.71
N ALA A 35 -3.07 2.89 -11.91
CA ALA A 35 -1.68 2.44 -11.91
C ALA A 35 -1.45 1.35 -10.87
N ASP A 36 -0.55 0.41 -11.17
CA ASP A 36 -0.10 -0.60 -10.22
C ASP A 36 1.18 -0.13 -9.52
N VAL A 37 1.16 -0.10 -8.18
CA VAL A 37 2.28 0.34 -7.34
C VAL A 37 2.55 -0.67 -6.23
N ARG A 38 3.83 -1.06 -6.12
CA ARG A 38 4.31 -2.05 -5.16
C ARG A 38 5.47 -1.52 -4.34
N PHE A 39 5.48 -1.82 -3.04
CA PHE A 39 6.54 -1.44 -2.10
C PHE A 39 7.41 -2.67 -1.80
N VAL A 40 8.57 -2.75 -2.44
CA VAL A 40 9.42 -3.96 -2.45
C VAL A 40 10.62 -3.81 -1.50
N ASN A 41 11.26 -4.93 -1.16
CA ASN A 41 12.46 -4.99 -0.31
C ASN A 41 12.33 -4.25 1.03
N HIS A 42 11.14 -4.22 1.63
CA HIS A 42 10.91 -3.58 2.91
C HIS A 42 11.63 -4.31 4.05
N SER A 43 12.19 -3.56 4.98
CA SER A 43 12.83 -4.15 6.17
C SER A 43 11.80 -4.69 7.17
N HIS A 44 12.24 -5.60 8.04
CA HIS A 44 11.40 -6.12 9.12
C HIS A 44 10.83 -5.01 10.03
N GLY A 45 11.60 -3.93 10.26
CA GLY A 45 11.13 -2.78 11.05
C GLY A 45 9.96 -2.05 10.38
N VAL A 46 10.00 -1.92 9.05
CA VAL A 46 8.91 -1.32 8.27
C VAL A 46 7.68 -2.23 8.26
N THR A 47 7.84 -3.54 8.01
CA THR A 47 6.74 -4.52 8.07
C THR A 47 6.05 -4.49 9.43
N LYS A 48 6.82 -4.57 10.52
CA LYS A 48 6.30 -4.60 11.88
C LYS A 48 5.50 -3.34 12.23
N LEU A 49 5.94 -2.17 11.78
CA LEU A 49 5.20 -0.93 11.99
C LEU A 49 3.88 -0.94 11.21
N ILE A 50 3.90 -1.34 9.94
CA ILE A 50 2.70 -1.42 9.10
C ILE A 50 1.69 -2.42 9.68
N ASP A 51 2.15 -3.58 10.13
CA ASP A 51 1.33 -4.60 10.80
C ASP A 51 0.77 -4.09 12.13
N PHE A 52 1.54 -3.32 12.90
CA PHE A 52 1.08 -2.71 14.15
C PHE A 52 -0.13 -1.78 13.95
N TYR A 53 -0.21 -1.11 12.80
CA TYR A 53 -1.38 -0.30 12.41
C TYR A 53 -2.50 -1.09 11.72
N GLY A 54 -2.36 -2.41 11.55
CA GLY A 54 -3.34 -3.24 10.83
C GLY A 54 -3.37 -2.98 9.33
N LEU A 55 -2.28 -2.49 8.74
CA LEU A 55 -2.20 -2.03 7.35
C LEU A 55 -1.40 -2.99 6.46
N SER A 56 -1.28 -4.27 6.80
CA SER A 56 -0.50 -5.25 6.03
C SER A 56 -0.88 -5.31 4.54
N TRP A 57 -2.15 -4.99 4.21
CA TRP A 57 -2.62 -4.85 2.83
C TRP A 57 -1.82 -3.83 2.00
N LEU A 58 -1.17 -2.85 2.63
CA LEU A 58 -0.34 -1.84 1.97
C LEU A 58 0.87 -2.48 1.27
N LEU A 59 1.43 -3.53 1.85
CA LEU A 59 2.57 -4.29 1.33
C LEU A 59 2.16 -5.51 0.51
N ASN A 60 0.89 -5.91 0.55
CA ASN A 60 0.41 -7.02 -0.26
C ASN A 60 0.26 -6.61 -1.73
N ASP A 61 0.76 -7.46 -2.61
CA ASP A 61 0.76 -7.31 -4.06
C ASP A 61 -0.44 -8.01 -4.72
N ASP A 62 -1.47 -8.36 -3.95
CA ASP A 62 -2.67 -8.98 -4.48
C ASP A 62 -3.44 -7.98 -5.34
N SER A 63 -3.11 -7.99 -6.64
CA SER A 63 -3.76 -7.25 -7.74
C SER A 63 -5.26 -7.48 -7.87
N LYS A 64 -5.83 -8.36 -7.02
CA LYS A 64 -7.25 -8.70 -6.92
C LYS A 64 -8.02 -7.90 -5.87
N LEU A 65 -7.37 -7.04 -5.07
CA LEU A 65 -8.09 -6.13 -4.15
C LEU A 65 -8.73 -4.93 -4.88
N SER A 66 -9.17 -5.14 -6.12
CA SER A 66 -9.94 -4.19 -6.93
C SER A 66 -11.43 -4.54 -7.01
N LYS A 67 -11.88 -5.61 -6.32
CA LYS A 67 -13.30 -6.05 -6.38
C LYS A 67 -14.05 -6.17 -5.05
N SER A 68 -13.42 -6.02 -3.88
CA SER A 68 -14.08 -6.30 -2.59
C SER A 68 -14.36 -5.09 -1.69
N VAL A 69 -13.93 -3.87 -2.05
CA VAL A 69 -14.28 -2.66 -1.26
C VAL A 69 -15.56 -1.97 -1.78
N GLN A 70 -16.27 -2.59 -2.72
CA GLN A 70 -17.66 -2.23 -3.02
C GLN A 70 -18.62 -3.09 -2.19
N PHE A 71 -18.63 -2.95 -0.87
CA PHE A 71 -19.76 -3.37 -0.07
C PHE A 71 -20.05 -2.34 1.03
N GLU A 72 -21.29 -1.82 0.97
CA GLU A 72 -22.06 -1.22 2.06
C GLU A 72 -21.89 0.27 2.38
N VAL A 73 -22.17 1.14 1.40
CA VAL A 73 -22.91 2.40 1.66
C VAL A 73 -23.96 2.56 0.57
N GLY A 74 -25.10 1.92 0.77
CA GLY A 74 -26.17 1.88 -0.22
C GLY A 74 -27.29 0.92 0.15
N LYS A 75 -27.65 0.86 1.43
CA LYS A 75 -28.93 0.34 1.85
C LYS A 75 -29.26 0.88 3.25
N ASP A 76 -29.99 1.99 3.24
CA ASP A 76 -31.18 2.28 4.07
C ASP A 76 -31.46 3.78 4.04
#